data_AF-A0A1F8SEG0-F1
#
_entry.id   AF-A0A1F8SEG0-F1
#
_cell.length_a   1.000
_cell.length_b   1.000
_cell.length_c   1.000
_cell.angle_alpha   90.00
_cell.angle_beta   90.00
_cell.angle_gamma   90.00
#
_symmetry.space_group_name_H-M   'P 1'
#
loop_
_entity.id
_entity.type
_entity.pdbx_description
1 polymer ?
#
loop_
_entity_poly.entity_id
_entity_poly.type
_entity_poly.pdbx_seq_one_letter_code
_entity_poly.pdbx_strand_id
1 'polypeptide(L)'
;MTTGRGSPPRGTRRGPARHERPVIDEAALVAARAGDRLVAEARARSAERWLAYFEPLPDRLRDDELADLRRTALRARSAFGPKDSVRDALPAEVTEPFLAAVDKLLKELARREVGEG
;
A
#
# COMPACT_ATOMS: atom_id res chain seq x y z
N MET A 1 -33.43 29.41 7.38
CA MET A 1 -33.22 29.17 5.94
C MET A 1 -31.72 29.24 5.65
N THR A 2 -31.18 28.10 5.26
CA THR A 2 -29.90 27.75 4.60
C THR A 2 -28.81 28.82 4.41
N THR A 3 -27.62 28.50 4.92
CA THR A 3 -26.38 28.57 4.11
C THR A 3 -25.54 27.33 4.40
N GLY A 4 -25.69 26.32 3.55
CA GLY A 4 -24.82 25.15 3.51
C GLY A 4 -23.43 25.56 3.06
N ARG A 5 -22.44 25.37 3.94
CA ARG A 5 -21.02 25.58 3.63
C ARG A 5 -20.57 24.37 2.82
N GLY A 6 -20.71 24.44 1.50
CA GLY A 6 -20.18 23.45 0.58
C GLY A 6 -18.66 23.43 0.66
N SER A 7 -18.10 22.36 1.23
CA SER A 7 -16.68 22.05 1.06
C SER A 7 -16.38 21.85 -0.42
N PRO A 8 -15.31 22.43 -0.98
CA PRO A 8 -14.93 22.15 -2.35
C PRO A 8 -14.53 20.68 -2.49
N PRO A 9 -14.89 19.98 -3.60
CA PRO A 9 -14.36 18.66 -3.86
C PRO A 9 -12.83 18.76 -3.96
N ARG A 10 -12.13 17.91 -3.21
CA ARG A 10 -10.68 17.78 -3.29
C ARG A 10 -10.33 17.41 -4.72
N GLY A 11 -9.71 18.35 -5.43
CA GLY A 11 -9.32 18.19 -6.83
C GLY A 11 -8.52 16.91 -7.01
N THR A 12 -9.02 16.03 -7.87
CA THR A 12 -8.28 14.91 -8.43
C THR A 12 -7.11 15.49 -9.22
N ARG A 13 -5.93 15.57 -8.61
CA ARG A 13 -4.68 15.65 -9.38
C ARG A 13 -4.51 14.30 -10.04
N ARG A 14 -5.27 14.05 -11.10
CA ARG A 14 -5.30 12.75 -11.78
C ARG A 14 -4.00 12.61 -12.57
N GLY A 15 -2.98 12.02 -11.98
CA GLY A 15 -1.90 11.42 -12.74
C GLY A 15 -2.44 10.32 -13.68
N PRO A 16 -1.63 9.80 -14.61
CA PRO A 16 -2.09 8.75 -15.53
C PRO A 16 -2.73 7.59 -14.76
N ALA A 17 -3.86 7.11 -15.28
CA ALA A 17 -4.67 6.13 -14.58
C ALA A 17 -3.91 4.80 -14.51
N ARG A 18 -3.88 4.15 -13.33
CA ARG A 18 -3.18 2.86 -13.17
C ARG A 18 -3.59 1.79 -14.19
N HIS A 19 -4.83 1.85 -14.69
CA HIS A 19 -5.37 0.95 -15.71
C HIS A 19 -4.62 1.01 -17.06
N GLU A 20 -3.84 2.04 -17.33
CA GLU A 20 -2.97 2.12 -18.51
C GLU A 20 -1.70 1.27 -18.36
N ARG A 21 -1.47 0.68 -17.17
CA ARG A 21 -0.28 -0.11 -16.81
C ARG A 21 -0.68 -1.38 -16.04
N PRO A 22 -1.13 -2.43 -16.74
CA PRO A 22 -1.70 -3.62 -16.11
C PRO A 22 -0.72 -4.35 -15.17
N VAL A 23 0.58 -4.30 -15.44
CA VAL A 23 1.60 -4.96 -14.59
C VAL A 23 1.74 -4.29 -13.22
N ILE A 24 1.68 -2.95 -13.17
CA ILE A 24 1.76 -2.20 -11.90
C ILE A 24 0.45 -2.35 -11.14
N ASP A 25 -0.69 -2.29 -11.85
CA ASP A 25 -2.01 -2.49 -11.27
C ASP A 25 -2.16 -3.88 -10.63
N GLU A 26 -1.78 -4.94 -11.36
CA GLU A 26 -1.78 -6.30 -10.84
C GLU A 26 -0.86 -6.44 -9.60
N ALA A 27 0.36 -5.90 -9.67
CA ALA A 27 1.29 -5.95 -8.53
C ALA A 27 0.74 -5.22 -7.30
N ALA A 28 0.06 -4.09 -7.51
CA ALA A 28 -0.59 -3.34 -6.45
C ALA A 28 -1.78 -4.09 -5.84
N LEU A 29 -2.61 -4.73 -6.66
CA LEU A 29 -3.72 -5.57 -6.20
C LEU A 29 -3.24 -6.80 -5.41
N VAL A 30 -2.15 -7.44 -5.86
CA VAL A 30 -1.53 -8.55 -5.12
C VAL A 30 -1.01 -8.06 -3.76
N ALA A 31 -0.33 -6.92 -3.72
CA ALA A 31 0.14 -6.32 -2.47
C ALA A 31 -1.03 -5.95 -1.54
N ALA A 32 -2.12 -5.39 -2.08
CA ALA A 32 -3.31 -5.04 -1.31
C ALA A 32 -3.93 -6.29 -0.65
N ARG A 33 -4.14 -7.36 -1.43
CA ARG A 33 -4.68 -8.64 -0.93
C ARG A 33 -3.81 -9.28 0.15
N ALA A 34 -2.49 -9.22 -0.03
CA ALA A 34 -1.57 -9.69 1.00
C ALA A 34 -1.62 -8.80 2.25
N GLY A 35 -1.82 -7.49 2.06
CA GLY A 35 -2.03 -6.53 3.14
C GLY A 35 -3.30 -6.82 3.94
N ASP A 36 -4.41 -7.19 3.28
CA ASP A 36 -5.64 -7.58 3.99
C ASP A 36 -5.42 -8.78 4.92
N ARG A 37 -4.69 -9.79 4.42
CA ARG A 37 -4.35 -10.97 5.23
C ARG A 37 -3.51 -10.57 6.43
N LEU A 38 -2.55 -9.67 6.22
CA LEU A 38 -1.69 -9.17 7.28
C LEU A 38 -2.47 -8.35 8.32
N VAL A 39 -3.45 -7.55 7.91
CA VAL A 39 -4.36 -6.80 8.79
C VAL A 39 -5.26 -7.75 9.58
N ALA A 40 -5.86 -8.74 8.92
CA ALA A 40 -6.69 -9.76 9.58
C ALA A 40 -5.89 -10.50 10.64
N GLU A 41 -4.65 -10.85 10.33
CA GLU A 41 -3.75 -11.55 11.23
C GLU A 41 -3.28 -10.67 12.40
N ALA A 42 -2.98 -9.39 12.15
CA ALA A 42 -2.67 -8.41 13.20
C ALA A 42 -3.85 -8.20 14.15
N ARG A 43 -5.09 -8.18 13.62
CA ARG A 43 -6.31 -8.12 14.42
C ARG A 43 -6.48 -9.40 15.25
N ALA A 44 -6.27 -10.58 14.66
CA ALA A 44 -6.42 -11.86 15.37
C ALA A 44 -5.44 -12.01 16.55
N ARG A 45 -4.23 -11.43 16.44
CA ARG A 45 -3.23 -11.41 17.52
C ARG A 45 -3.32 -10.19 18.44
N SER A 46 -4.29 -9.31 18.26
CA SER A 46 -4.40 -8.04 18.99
C SER A 46 -3.10 -7.21 18.93
N ALA A 47 -2.39 -7.26 17.80
CA ALA A 47 -1.18 -6.49 17.57
C ALA A 47 -1.54 -5.03 17.22
N GLU A 48 -2.15 -4.29 18.16
CA GLU A 48 -2.83 -3.01 17.93
C GLU A 48 -1.97 -1.98 17.19
N ARG A 49 -0.69 -1.89 17.55
CA ARG A 49 0.28 -1.01 16.90
C ARG A 49 0.41 -1.33 15.40
N TRP A 50 0.57 -2.60 15.06
CA TRP A 50 0.70 -3.04 13.68
C TRP A 50 -0.62 -2.99 12.94
N LEU A 51 -1.74 -3.30 13.62
CA LEU A 51 -3.07 -3.11 13.07
C LEU A 51 -3.29 -1.66 12.65
N ALA A 52 -3.05 -0.69 13.53
CA ALA A 52 -3.18 0.74 13.21
C ALA A 52 -2.22 1.19 12.09
N TYR A 53 -1.04 0.56 11.98
CA TYR A 53 -0.09 0.86 10.93
C TYR A 53 -0.54 0.35 9.56
N PHE A 54 -1.01 -0.90 9.50
CA PHE A 54 -1.34 -1.60 8.27
C PHE A 54 -2.77 -1.43 7.80
N GLU A 55 -3.73 -1.13 8.69
CA GLU A 55 -5.15 -0.94 8.35
C GLU A 55 -5.37 -0.03 7.12
N PRO A 56 -4.76 1.16 6.99
CA PRO A 56 -5.01 2.01 5.82
C PRO A 56 -4.23 1.60 4.55
N LEU A 57 -3.32 0.63 4.63
CA LEU A 57 -2.43 0.30 3.51
C LEU A 57 -3.10 -0.49 2.39
N PRO A 58 -3.93 -1.53 2.63
CA PRO A 58 -4.63 -2.25 1.57
C PRO A 58 -5.46 -1.33 0.67
N ASP A 59 -6.25 -0.42 1.24
CA ASP A 59 -7.07 0.51 0.45
C ASP A 59 -6.21 1.48 -0.37
N ARG A 60 -5.14 2.04 0.20
CA ARG A 60 -4.18 2.86 -0.55
C ARG A 60 -3.48 2.10 -1.66
N LEU A 61 -3.13 0.84 -1.42
CA LEU A 61 -2.55 -0.03 -2.44
C LEU A 61 -3.55 -0.33 -3.57
N ARG A 62 -4.86 -0.26 -3.34
CA ARG A 62 -5.88 -0.36 -4.41
C ARG A 62 -6.07 0.96 -5.14
N ASP A 63 -6.20 2.05 -4.39
CA ASP A 63 -6.81 3.29 -4.89
C ASP A 63 -5.82 4.42 -5.19
N ASP A 64 -4.62 4.43 -4.60
CA ASP A 64 -3.67 5.55 -4.79
C ASP A 64 -3.29 5.71 -6.27
N GLU A 65 -2.81 6.88 -6.69
CA GLU A 65 -2.22 7.01 -8.03
C GLU A 65 -0.74 6.60 -8.05
N LEU A 66 -0.10 6.50 -9.22
CA LEU A 66 1.28 5.98 -9.31
C LEU A 66 2.29 6.70 -8.39
N ALA A 67 2.17 8.02 -8.23
CA ALA A 67 3.07 8.81 -7.38
C ALA A 67 2.88 8.49 -5.89
N ASP A 68 1.63 8.36 -5.44
CA ASP A 68 1.32 8.04 -4.04
C ASP A 68 1.47 6.54 -3.75
N LEU A 69 1.22 5.68 -4.74
CA LEU A 69 1.45 4.24 -4.67
C LEU A 69 2.89 3.92 -4.29
N ARG A 70 3.86 4.62 -4.89
CA ARG A 70 5.27 4.44 -4.53
C ARG A 70 5.51 4.77 -3.06
N ARG A 71 4.97 5.89 -2.57
CA ARG A 71 5.11 6.30 -1.17
C ARG A 71 4.47 5.27 -0.24
N THR A 72 3.29 4.78 -0.59
CA THR A 72 2.57 3.73 0.15
C THR A 72 3.37 2.42 0.17
N ALA A 73 3.95 2.00 -0.95
CA ALA A 73 4.78 0.80 -1.04
C ALA A 73 6.09 0.93 -0.24
N LEU A 74 6.76 2.09 -0.29
CA LEU A 74 7.95 2.36 0.53
C LEU A 74 7.62 2.34 2.03
N ARG A 75 6.50 2.93 2.42
CA ARG A 75 6.00 2.88 3.80
C ARG A 75 5.66 1.45 4.22
N ALA A 76 5.04 0.64 3.36
CA ALA A 76 4.79 -0.76 3.66
C ALA A 76 6.12 -1.51 3.92
N ARG A 77 7.12 -1.29 3.06
CA ARG A 77 8.46 -1.91 3.17
C ARG A 77 9.22 -1.48 4.43
N SER A 78 9.04 -0.26 4.93
CA SER A 78 9.76 0.20 6.13
C SER A 78 9.38 -0.56 7.41
N ALA A 79 8.23 -1.24 7.42
CA ALA A 79 7.81 -2.09 8.54
C ALA A 79 8.63 -3.38 8.67
N PHE A 80 9.53 -3.68 7.73
CA PHE A 80 10.40 -4.86 7.74
C PHE A 80 11.86 -4.50 8.09
N GLY A 81 12.08 -3.32 8.66
CA GLY A 81 13.41 -2.82 9.00
C GLY A 81 14.09 -3.56 10.17
N PRO A 82 15.40 -3.33 10.39
CA PRO A 82 16.22 -4.10 11.34
C PRO A 82 15.99 -3.78 12.83
N LYS A 83 15.28 -2.71 13.17
CA LYS A 83 15.08 -2.28 14.57
C LYS A 83 13.73 -2.65 15.15
N ASP A 84 12.71 -2.67 14.30
CA ASP A 84 11.33 -2.90 14.69
C ASP A 84 10.61 -3.46 13.46
N SER A 85 10.52 -4.79 13.44
CA SER A 85 10.01 -5.53 12.29
C SER A 85 8.65 -6.11 12.60
N VAL A 86 7.73 -6.03 11.64
CA VAL A 86 6.45 -6.74 11.71
C VAL A 86 6.67 -8.26 11.87
N ARG A 87 7.83 -8.77 11.43
CA ARG A 87 8.24 -10.17 11.60
C ARG A 87 8.38 -10.61 13.05
N ASP A 88 8.61 -9.68 13.97
CA ASP A 88 8.68 -9.97 15.40
C ASP A 88 7.29 -10.17 16.03
N ALA A 89 6.23 -9.71 15.35
CA ALA A 89 4.86 -9.74 15.85
C ALA A 89 3.91 -10.65 15.05
N LEU A 90 4.21 -10.90 13.76
CA LEU A 90 3.37 -11.67 12.83
C LEU A 90 4.19 -12.78 12.13
N PRO A 91 3.56 -13.90 11.77
CA PRO A 91 4.22 -15.06 11.21
C PRO A 91 4.65 -14.81 9.76
N ALA A 92 5.73 -15.50 9.38
CA ALA A 92 6.28 -15.49 8.03
C ALA A 92 5.23 -15.79 6.94
N GLU A 93 4.23 -16.61 7.25
CA GLU A 93 3.15 -17.00 6.32
C GLU A 93 2.31 -15.84 5.83
N VAL A 94 2.22 -14.74 6.59
CA VAL A 94 1.54 -13.50 6.14
C VAL A 94 2.51 -12.38 5.81
N THR A 95 3.66 -12.32 6.51
CA THR A 95 4.63 -11.22 6.34
C THR A 95 5.45 -11.38 5.06
N GLU A 96 5.90 -12.60 4.72
CA GLU A 96 6.76 -12.83 3.55
C GLU A 96 6.01 -12.66 2.23
N PRO A 97 4.76 -13.15 2.05
CA PRO A 97 4.00 -12.89 0.83
C PRO A 97 3.72 -11.39 0.63
N PHE A 98 3.45 -10.66 1.71
CA PHE A 98 3.24 -9.21 1.64
C PHE A 98 4.52 -8.47 1.25
N LEU A 99 5.65 -8.79 1.87
CA LEU A 99 6.94 -8.20 1.52
C LEU A 99 7.31 -8.47 0.06
N ALA A 100 7.19 -9.72 -0.38
CA ALA A 100 7.50 -10.11 -1.76
C ALA A 100 6.62 -9.34 -2.78
N ALA A 101 5.34 -9.15 -2.46
CA ALA A 101 4.43 -8.37 -3.31
C ALA A 101 4.81 -6.88 -3.36
N VAL A 102 5.15 -6.28 -2.22
CA VAL A 102 5.60 -4.88 -2.13
C VAL A 102 6.94 -4.67 -2.86
N ASP A 103 7.90 -5.57 -2.71
CA ASP A 103 9.19 -5.50 -3.42
C ASP A 103 9.01 -5.64 -4.94
N LYS A 104 8.12 -6.56 -5.39
CA LYS A 104 7.76 -6.67 -6.82
C LYS A 104 7.15 -5.36 -7.33
N LEU A 105 6.21 -4.78 -6.59
CA LEU A 105 5.60 -3.50 -6.95
C LEU A 105 6.64 -2.38 -7.07
N LEU A 106 7.53 -2.24 -6.08
CA LEU A 106 8.59 -1.23 -6.10
C LEU A 106 9.54 -1.41 -7.29
N LYS A 107 9.86 -2.65 -7.65
CA LYS A 107 10.68 -2.97 -8.83
C LYS A 107 10.02 -2.52 -10.13
N GLU A 108 8.73 -2.78 -10.33
CA GLU A 108 8.01 -2.35 -11.53
C GLU A 108 7.84 -0.81 -11.57
N LEU A 109 7.63 -0.17 -10.42
CA LEU A 109 7.64 1.30 -10.32
C LEU A 109 9.00 1.90 -10.68
N ALA A 110 10.10 1.32 -10.20
CA ALA A 110 11.46 1.78 -10.51
C ALA A 110 11.81 1.56 -12.00
N ARG A 111 11.41 0.43 -12.58
CA ARG A 111 11.59 0.15 -14.01
C ARG A 111 10.92 1.22 -14.88
N ARG A 112 9.74 1.69 -14.50
CA ARG A 112 9.07 2.79 -15.20
C ARG A 112 9.92 4.07 -15.15
N GLU A 113 10.43 4.45 -13.98
CA GLU A 113 11.19 5.69 -13.85
C GLU A 113 12.45 5.71 -14.71
N VAL A 114 13.11 4.56 -14.88
CA VAL A 114 14.29 4.41 -15.74
C VAL A 114 13.93 4.38 -17.22
N GLY A 115 12.75 3.85 -17.60
CA GLY A 115 12.31 3.79 -18.99
C GLY A 115 11.67 5.08 -19.54
N GLU A 116 11.35 6.04 -18.67
CA GLU A 116 10.73 7.33 -19.03
C GLU A 116 11.72 8.51 -18.90
N GLY A 117 12.99 8.25 -18.59
CA GLY A 117 14.10 9.21 -18.56
C GLY A 117 15.05 9.01 -19.73
#